data_AF-A0A0M2HYJ6-F1
#
_entry.id   AF-A0A0M2HYJ6-F1
#
_cell.length_a   1.000
_cell.length_b   1.000
_cell.length_c   1.000
_cell.angle_alpha   90.00
_cell.angle_beta   90.00
_cell.angle_gamma   90.00
#
_symmetry.space_group_name_H-M   'P 1'
#
loop_
_entity.id
_entity.type
_entity.pdbx_description
1 polymer ?
#
loop_
_entity_poly.entity_id
_entity_poly.type
_entity_poly.pdbx_seq_one_letter_code
_entity_poly.pdbx_strand_id
1 'polypeptide(L)'
;MSTQTYTGTLTIVECPACHMDFGVTPQFVEARRNDHKSFYCPTGHSMNYGQKSEAEMLRERLRFTEGALTHTRDQLQMTEYQRRAQKGQNTRLKNRIAAGVCPCCNRSFQDLRRHMAGQHPDYTNHEEN
;
A
#
# COMPACT_ATOMS: atom_id res chain seq x y z
N MET A 1 -6.32 -2.69 60.89
CA MET A 1 -6.81 -2.62 59.50
C MET A 1 -7.27 -1.20 59.27
N SER A 2 -6.76 -0.54 58.24
CA SER A 2 -7.14 0.83 57.90
C SER A 2 -8.20 0.78 56.82
N THR A 3 -9.32 1.47 57.01
CA THR A 3 -10.39 1.58 56.02
C THR A 3 -10.39 2.96 55.38
N GLN A 4 -10.69 3.01 54.09
CA GLN A 4 -10.82 4.25 53.32
C GLN A 4 -12.19 4.27 52.65
N THR A 5 -12.82 5.45 52.63
CA THR A 5 -13.97 5.72 51.77
C THR A 5 -13.49 6.05 50.36
N TYR A 6 -14.00 5.34 49.35
CA TYR A 6 -13.76 5.64 47.94
C TYR A 6 -15.05 6.09 47.27
N THR A 7 -15.00 7.25 46.59
CA THR A 7 -16.10 7.77 45.79
C THR A 7 -15.67 7.76 44.33
N GLY A 8 -16.20 6.83 43.54
CA GLY A 8 -15.88 6.69 42.12
C GLY A 8 -16.58 5.51 41.48
N THR A 9 -16.40 5.33 40.17
CA THR A 9 -16.92 4.19 39.42
C THR A 9 -15.87 3.09 39.35
N LEU A 10 -16.28 1.84 39.58
CA LEU A 10 -15.46 0.66 39.35
C LEU A 10 -16.07 -0.17 38.22
N THR A 11 -15.21 -0.68 37.36
CA THR A 11 -15.54 -1.72 36.38
C THR A 11 -15.26 -3.07 37.02
N ILE A 12 -16.22 -3.98 36.96
CA ILE A 12 -16.03 -5.36 37.41
C ILE A 12 -15.29 -6.13 36.31
N VAL A 13 -14.21 -6.78 36.70
CA VAL A 13 -13.43 -7.67 35.85
C VAL A 13 -13.44 -9.06 36.47
N GLU A 14 -13.74 -10.06 35.66
CA GLU A 14 -13.69 -11.46 36.03
C GLU A 14 -12.31 -12.03 35.68
N CYS A 15 -11.70 -12.76 36.61
CA CYS A 15 -10.51 -13.53 36.29
C CYS A 15 -10.86 -14.80 35.50
N PRO A 16 -10.33 -15.02 34.28
CA PRO A 16 -10.67 -16.19 33.48
C PRO A 16 -10.12 -17.52 34.05
N ALA A 17 -9.18 -17.47 35.01
CA ALA A 17 -8.57 -18.66 35.60
C ALA A 17 -9.29 -19.13 36.87
N CYS A 18 -9.78 -18.20 37.70
CA CYS A 18 -10.41 -18.53 38.98
C CYS A 18 -11.84 -17.98 39.14
N HIS A 19 -12.37 -17.29 38.13
CA HIS A 19 -13.72 -16.73 38.09
C HIS A 19 -14.03 -15.75 39.24
N MET A 20 -12.98 -15.15 39.83
CA MET A 20 -13.16 -14.10 40.84
C MET A 20 -13.47 -12.77 40.15
N ASP A 21 -14.60 -12.19 40.53
CA ASP A 21 -14.95 -10.81 40.21
C ASP A 21 -14.24 -9.83 41.14
N PHE A 22 -13.60 -8.81 40.56
CA PHE A 22 -12.98 -7.74 41.32
C PHE A 22 -13.12 -6.38 40.62
N GLY A 23 -13.24 -5.32 41.42
CA GLY A 23 -13.39 -3.96 40.94
C GLY A 23 -12.06 -3.30 40.61
N VAL A 24 -11.97 -2.70 39.43
CA VAL A 24 -10.85 -1.84 39.00
C VAL A 24 -11.38 -0.52 38.45
N THR A 25 -10.55 0.51 38.40
CA THR A 25 -10.98 1.78 37.79
C THR A 25 -11.13 1.64 36.27
N PRO A 26 -12.07 2.36 35.63
CA PRO A 26 -12.21 2.36 34.17
C PRO A 26 -10.90 2.69 33.46
N GLN A 27 -10.13 3.65 34.00
CA GLN A 27 -8.83 4.06 33.46
C GLN A 27 -7.79 2.94 33.50
N PHE A 28 -7.86 2.05 34.51
CA PHE A 28 -6.99 0.89 34.56
C PHE A 28 -7.31 -0.11 33.44
N VAL A 29 -8.60 -0.38 33.20
CA VAL A 29 -9.04 -1.25 32.11
C VAL A 29 -8.62 -0.68 30.75
N GLU A 30 -8.84 0.62 30.54
CA GLU A 30 -8.44 1.31 29.31
C GLU A 30 -6.91 1.26 29.10
N ALA A 31 -6.12 1.58 30.13
CA ALA A 31 -4.67 1.51 30.06
C ALA A 31 -4.18 0.10 29.70
N ARG A 32 -4.75 -0.94 30.32
CA ARG A 32 -4.40 -2.35 30.04
C ARG A 32 -4.84 -2.82 28.66
N ARG A 33 -5.94 -2.30 28.12
CA ARG A 33 -6.38 -2.56 26.73
C ARG A 33 -5.50 -1.86 25.70
N ASN A 34 -4.91 -0.73 26.06
CA ASN A 34 -4.04 0.06 25.18
C ASN A 34 -2.59 -0.40 25.20
N ASP A 35 -2.07 -0.84 26.36
CA ASP A 35 -0.66 -1.23 26.53
C ASP A 35 -0.43 -2.75 26.52
N HIS A 36 -1.51 -3.55 26.54
CA HIS A 36 -1.50 -5.01 26.59
C HIS A 36 -0.66 -5.60 27.73
N LYS A 37 -0.33 -4.82 28.76
CA LYS A 37 0.49 -5.30 29.88
C LYS A 37 -0.30 -6.29 30.72
N SER A 38 0.43 -7.24 31.29
CA SER A 38 -0.15 -8.17 32.24
C SER A 38 -0.54 -7.46 33.54
N PHE A 39 -1.65 -7.91 34.12
CA PHE A 39 -2.11 -7.56 35.45
C PHE A 39 -2.57 -8.82 36.18
N TYR A 40 -2.82 -8.71 37.48
CA TYR A 40 -3.10 -9.87 38.32
C TYR A 40 -4.44 -9.72 39.03
N CYS A 41 -5.15 -10.84 39.17
CA CYS A 41 -6.31 -10.91 40.05
C CYS A 41 -5.84 -10.94 41.51
N PRO A 42 -6.73 -10.72 42.49
CA PRO A 42 -6.37 -10.76 43.91
C PRO A 42 -5.78 -12.10 44.36
N THR A 43 -6.08 -13.21 43.66
CA THR A 43 -5.50 -14.53 43.95
C THR A 43 -4.19 -14.80 43.22
N GLY A 44 -3.68 -13.86 42.42
CA GLY A 44 -2.36 -13.93 41.80
C GLY A 44 -2.28 -14.49 40.37
N HIS A 45 -3.39 -14.81 39.71
CA HIS A 45 -3.37 -15.22 38.29
C HIS A 45 -3.11 -14.03 37.37
N SER A 46 -2.17 -14.22 36.43
CA SER A 46 -1.82 -13.24 35.40
C SER A 46 -2.91 -13.17 34.31
N MET A 47 -3.23 -11.97 33.87
CA MET A 47 -4.23 -11.65 32.86
C MET A 47 -3.70 -10.55 31.94
N ASN A 48 -4.13 -10.54 30.70
CA ASN A 48 -3.91 -9.44 29.77
C ASN A 48 -5.10 -9.31 28.81
N TYR A 49 -5.21 -8.18 28.12
CA TYR A 49 -6.15 -8.01 27.03
C TYR A 49 -5.43 -8.26 25.70
N GLY A 50 -5.41 -9.50 25.22
CA GLY A 50 -4.65 -9.86 24.00
C GLY A 50 -5.28 -9.41 22.67
N GLN A 51 -6.48 -8.84 22.68
CA GLN A 51 -7.15 -8.35 21.47
C GLN A 51 -6.63 -6.97 21.09
N LYS A 52 -6.41 -6.73 19.78
CA LYS A 52 -6.04 -5.41 19.27
C LYS A 52 -7.08 -4.36 19.71
N SER A 53 -6.60 -3.24 20.21
CA SER A 53 -7.44 -2.07 20.46
C SER A 53 -7.98 -1.50 19.15
N GLU A 54 -9.11 -0.79 19.21
CA GLU A 54 -9.66 -0.08 18.05
C GLU A 54 -8.63 0.88 17.44
N ALA A 55 -7.86 1.57 18.29
CA ALA A 55 -6.79 2.47 17.87
C ALA A 55 -5.67 1.74 17.11
N GLU A 56 -5.34 0.49 17.44
CA GLU A 56 -4.37 -0.30 16.67
C GLU A 56 -4.95 -0.78 15.35
N MET A 57 -6.21 -1.22 15.33
CA MET A 57 -6.89 -1.61 14.11
C MET A 57 -6.98 -0.45 13.11
N LEU A 58 -7.31 0.75 13.59
CA LEU A 58 -7.35 1.97 12.79
C LEU A 58 -5.96 2.34 12.26
N ARG A 59 -4.92 2.26 13.09
CA ARG A 59 -3.53 2.52 12.67
C ARG A 59 -3.05 1.53 11.61
N GLU A 60 -3.37 0.26 11.75
CA GLU A 60 -3.05 -0.77 10.76
C GLU A 60 -3.78 -0.53 9.42
N ARG A 61 -5.08 -0.21 9.49
CA ARG A 61 -5.87 0.13 8.30
C ARG A 61 -5.31 1.37 7.60
N LEU A 62 -4.96 2.41 8.35
CA LEU A 62 -4.36 3.62 7.82
C LEU A 62 -3.05 3.33 7.08
N ARG A 63 -2.13 2.58 7.72
CA ARG A 63 -0.87 2.15 7.08
C ARG A 63 -1.11 1.36 5.80
N PHE A 64 -2.07 0.44 5.80
CA PHE A 64 -2.42 -0.33 4.60
C PHE A 64 -2.91 0.60 3.47
N THR A 65 -3.81 1.52 3.79
CA THR A 65 -4.35 2.47 2.79
C THR A 65 -3.29 3.42 2.24
N GLU A 66 -2.38 3.91 3.08
CA GLU A 66 -1.26 4.76 2.67
C GLU A 66 -0.29 4.01 1.76
N GLY A 67 0.00 2.75 2.08
CA GLY A 67 0.83 1.88 1.25
C GLY A 67 0.20 1.64 -0.13
N ALA A 68 -1.09 1.29 -0.17
CA ALA A 68 -1.82 1.09 -1.42
C ALA A 68 -1.88 2.36 -2.27
N LEU A 69 -2.09 3.52 -1.64
CA LEU A 69 -2.13 4.81 -2.31
C LEU A 69 -0.77 5.16 -2.92
N THR A 70 0.31 4.94 -2.18
CA THR A 70 1.68 5.16 -2.65
C THR A 70 2.00 4.28 -3.83
N HIS A 71 1.73 2.97 -3.72
CA HIS A 71 1.94 2.02 -4.80
C HIS A 71 1.18 2.41 -6.08
N THR A 72 -0.09 2.81 -5.94
CA THR A 72 -0.92 3.24 -7.07
C THR A 72 -0.35 4.49 -7.73
N ARG A 73 0.12 5.47 -6.94
CA ARG A 73 0.77 6.68 -7.46
C ARG A 73 2.03 6.35 -8.25
N ASP A 74 2.87 5.46 -7.73
CA ASP A 74 4.11 5.05 -8.40
C ASP A 74 3.81 4.36 -9.73
N GLN A 75 2.82 3.46 -9.76
CA GLN A 75 2.37 2.80 -11.00
C GLN A 75 1.85 3.81 -12.03
N LEU A 76 1.04 4.78 -11.60
CA LEU A 76 0.53 5.84 -12.48
C LEU A 76 1.67 6.67 -13.05
N GLN A 77 2.62 7.09 -12.21
CA GLN A 77 3.78 7.87 -12.66
C GLN A 77 4.64 7.10 -13.67
N MET A 78 4.90 5.82 -13.42
CA MET A 78 5.66 4.98 -14.35
C MET A 78 4.92 4.80 -15.68
N THR A 79 3.62 4.55 -15.63
CA THR A 79 2.78 4.40 -16.83
C THR A 79 2.75 5.71 -17.64
N GLU A 80 2.61 6.85 -16.97
CA GLU A 80 2.67 8.15 -17.63
C GLU A 80 4.01 8.42 -18.27
N TYR A 81 5.11 8.10 -17.59
CA TYR A 81 6.46 8.23 -18.12
C TYR A 81 6.64 7.40 -19.39
N GLN A 82 6.25 6.12 -19.34
CA GLN A 82 6.29 5.22 -20.50
C GLN A 82 5.45 5.75 -21.66
N ARG A 83 4.22 6.21 -21.39
CA ARG A 83 3.33 6.79 -22.39
C ARG A 83 3.96 8.01 -23.07
N ARG A 84 4.59 8.91 -22.28
CA ARG A 84 5.28 10.10 -22.80
C ARG A 84 6.47 9.70 -23.66
N ALA A 85 7.28 8.74 -23.22
CA ALA A 85 8.43 8.24 -23.96
C ALA A 85 8.02 7.59 -25.29
N GLN A 86 7.03 6.68 -25.28
CA GLN A 86 6.47 6.06 -26.48
C GLN A 86 5.91 7.10 -27.45
N LYS A 87 5.16 8.09 -26.95
CA LYS A 87 4.66 9.20 -27.78
C LYS A 87 5.82 9.96 -28.43
N GLY A 88 6.89 10.23 -27.70
CA GLY A 88 8.10 10.88 -28.24
C GLY A 88 8.77 10.06 -29.34
N GLN A 89 8.95 8.75 -29.11
CA GLN A 89 9.52 7.83 -30.10
C GLN A 89 8.66 7.74 -31.37
N ASN A 90 7.34 7.59 -31.21
CA ASN A 90 6.39 7.56 -32.33
C ASN A 90 6.40 8.88 -33.11
N THR A 91 6.45 10.02 -32.44
CA THR A 91 6.52 11.34 -33.09
C THR A 91 7.82 11.48 -33.89
N ARG A 92 8.96 11.10 -33.29
CA ARG A 92 10.27 11.12 -33.96
C ARG A 92 10.30 10.19 -35.17
N LEU A 93 9.74 8.98 -35.06
CA LEU A 93 9.65 8.03 -36.16
C LEU A 93 8.79 8.59 -37.30
N LYS A 94 7.59 9.11 -37.00
CA LYS A 94 6.71 9.74 -37.98
C LYS A 94 7.40 10.89 -38.71
N ASN A 95 8.10 11.77 -37.98
CA ASN A 95 8.82 12.89 -38.57
C ASN A 95 9.98 12.44 -39.48
N ARG A 96 10.71 11.39 -39.10
CA ARG A 96 11.78 10.80 -39.94
C ARG A 96 11.22 10.23 -41.24
N ILE A 97 10.15 9.44 -41.15
CA ILE A 97 9.51 8.86 -42.33
C ILE A 97 8.97 9.96 -43.24
N ALA A 98 8.32 10.99 -42.68
CA ALA A 98 7.83 12.14 -43.44
C ALA A 98 8.96 12.92 -44.15
N ALA A 99 10.15 12.97 -43.55
CA ALA A 99 11.35 13.55 -44.16
C ALA A 99 12.05 12.63 -45.17
N GLY A 100 11.49 11.46 -45.49
CA GLY A 100 12.08 10.49 -46.42
C GLY A 100 13.25 9.68 -45.85
N VAL A 101 13.43 9.66 -44.53
CA VAL A 101 14.48 8.90 -43.86
C VAL A 101 14.01 7.47 -43.56
N CYS A 102 14.76 6.48 -44.01
CA CYS A 102 14.50 5.08 -43.73
C CYS A 102 14.76 4.72 -42.25
N PRO A 103 13.77 4.18 -41.50
CA PRO A 103 13.97 3.73 -40.12
C PRO A 103 14.96 2.58 -39.94
N CYS A 104 15.19 1.75 -40.97
CA CYS A 104 16.05 0.57 -40.89
C CYS A 104 17.54 0.92 -41.03
N CYS A 105 17.87 1.78 -42.01
CA CYS A 105 19.26 2.13 -42.34
C CYS A 105 19.63 3.60 -42.10
N ASN A 106 18.70 4.42 -41.60
CA ASN A 106 18.87 5.86 -41.30
C ASN A 106 19.38 6.73 -42.48
N ARG A 107 19.17 6.29 -43.72
CA ARG A 107 19.50 7.06 -44.94
C ARG A 107 18.27 7.77 -45.49
N SER A 108 18.49 8.92 -46.13
CA SER A 108 17.44 9.69 -46.80
C SER A 108 17.30 9.26 -48.27
N PHE A 109 16.06 9.12 -48.74
CA PHE A 109 15.74 8.74 -50.11
C PHE A 109 14.67 9.67 -50.68
N GLN A 110 14.78 9.99 -51.97
CA GLN A 110 13.71 10.72 -52.68
C GLN A 110 12.45 9.86 -52.81
N ASP A 111 12.60 8.57 -53.09
CA ASP A 111 11.53 7.58 -53.10
C ASP A 111 11.78 6.52 -52.03
N LEU A 112 11.35 6.84 -50.80
CA LEU A 112 11.47 5.96 -49.65
C LEU A 112 10.69 4.64 -49.86
N ARG A 113 9.56 4.68 -50.56
CA ARG A 113 8.71 3.49 -50.81
C ARG A 113 9.46 2.47 -51.67
N ARG A 114 10.08 2.91 -52.77
CA ARG A 114 10.89 2.02 -53.63
C ARG A 114 12.09 1.43 -52.88
N HIS A 115 12.75 2.23 -52.05
CA HIS A 115 13.86 1.75 -51.22
C HIS A 115 13.41 0.64 -50.26
N MET A 116 12.31 0.86 -49.53
CA MET A 116 11.77 -0.12 -48.58
C MET A 116 11.37 -1.43 -49.28
N ALA A 117 10.63 -1.35 -50.40
CA ALA A 117 10.20 -2.54 -51.14
C ALA A 117 11.37 -3.39 -51.67
N GLY A 118 12.52 -2.77 -52.00
CA GLY A 118 13.69 -3.48 -52.50
C GLY A 118 14.63 -4.01 -51.42
N GLN A 119 14.94 -3.20 -50.41
CA GLN A 119 16.00 -3.50 -49.43
C GLN A 119 15.47 -3.93 -48.05
N HIS A 120 14.21 -3.60 -47.74
CA HIS A 120 13.57 -3.91 -46.47
C HIS A 120 12.15 -4.47 -46.67
N PRO A 121 11.96 -5.54 -47.48
CA PRO A 121 10.65 -6.06 -47.82
C PRO A 121 9.88 -6.61 -46.59
N ASP A 122 10.60 -7.09 -45.58
CA ASP A 122 9.99 -7.67 -44.37
C ASP A 122 9.56 -6.63 -43.32
N TYR A 123 9.95 -5.35 -43.49
CA TYR A 123 9.66 -4.29 -42.52
C TYR A 123 8.16 -4.00 -42.37
N THR A 124 7.35 -4.32 -43.40
CA THR A 124 5.89 -4.12 -43.40
C THR A 124 5.09 -5.25 -42.75
N ASN A 125 5.70 -6.39 -42.40
CA ASN A 125 5.00 -7.61 -42.00
C ASN A 125 5.04 -7.90 -40.49
N HIS A 126 4.97 -6.87 -39.65
CA HIS A 126 4.76 -7.08 -38.21
C HIS A 126 3.29 -6.88 -37.86
N GLU A 127 2.55 -7.99 -37.85
CA GLU A 127 1.24 -8.10 -37.22
C GLU A 127 1.40 -7.95 -35.70
N GLU A 128 0.71 -6.98 -35.12
CA GLU A 128 0.58 -6.81 -33.68
C GLU A 128 -0.27 -7.96 -33.12
N ASN A 129 0.33 -8.79 -32.27
CA ASN A 129 -0.39 -9.70 -31.35
C ASN A 129 -0.60 -9.00 -30.01
#